data_AF-A0A1P8FMD4-F1
#
_entry.id   AF-A0A1P8FMD4-F1
#
_cell.length_a   1.000
_cell.length_b   1.000
_cell.length_c   1.000
_cell.angle_alpha   90.00
_cell.angle_beta   90.00
_cell.angle_gamma   90.00
#
_symmetry.space_group_name_H-M   'P 1'
#
loop_
_entity.id
_entity.type
_entity.pdbx_description
1 polymer ?
#
loop_
_entity_poly.entity_id
_entity_poly.type
_entity_poly.pdbx_seq_one_letter_code
_entity_poly.pdbx_strand_id
1 'polypeptide(L)'
;MAAAPANPQQPLINTWLGQLVGTMVLAGVVMVFFRTGIEGWKGIDAKWQLYALYAGVAAIIPALLYLTNFKQVLDVDRAAQQANGGRPDPAIRKVLVRALTVGGALCELPQSFGVLHLLLGGETRWFLGATMVTIALRLSYRPFERKPR
;
A
#
# COMPACT_ATOMS: atom_id res chain seq x y z
N MET A 1 15.10 -32.26 -16.51
CA MET A 1 15.43 -31.14 -15.60
C MET A 1 14.26 -30.96 -14.65
N ALA A 2 14.41 -31.30 -13.37
CA ALA A 2 13.35 -31.07 -12.38
C ALA A 2 13.25 -29.56 -12.14
N ALA A 3 12.06 -28.98 -12.36
CA ALA A 3 11.82 -27.57 -12.06
C ALA A 3 12.15 -27.33 -10.58
N ALA A 4 12.93 -26.29 -10.29
CA ALA A 4 13.17 -25.86 -8.92
C ALA A 4 11.81 -25.69 -8.22
N PRO A 5 11.65 -26.13 -6.96
CA PRO A 5 10.38 -26.02 -6.27
C PRO A 5 9.96 -24.55 -6.25
N ALA A 6 8.83 -24.25 -6.90
CA ALA A 6 8.28 -22.91 -6.94
C ALA A 6 8.09 -22.45 -5.49
N ASN A 7 8.75 -21.35 -5.11
CA ASN A 7 8.65 -20.83 -3.75
C ASN A 7 7.18 -20.49 -3.49
N PRO A 8 6.51 -21.14 -2.51
CA PRO A 8 5.07 -20.99 -2.30
C PRO A 8 4.66 -19.55 -1.96
N GLN A 9 5.60 -18.68 -1.60
CA GLN A 9 5.37 -17.25 -1.31
C GLN A 9 5.44 -16.35 -2.55
N GLN A 10 5.97 -16.80 -3.68
CA GLN A 10 6.07 -16.03 -4.93
C GLN A 10 4.79 -15.29 -5.34
N PRO A 11 3.58 -15.88 -5.30
CA PRO A 11 2.38 -15.15 -5.70
C PRO A 11 2.05 -13.95 -4.78
N LEU A 12 2.31 -14.07 -3.47
CA LEU A 12 2.12 -12.97 -2.52
C LEU A 12 3.12 -11.85 -2.76
N ILE A 13 4.37 -12.23 -3.03
CA ILE A 13 5.47 -11.31 -3.32
C ILE A 13 5.18 -10.55 -4.61
N ASN A 14 4.75 -11.24 -5.67
CA ASN A 14 4.41 -10.62 -6.94
C ASN A 14 3.22 -9.66 -6.80
N THR A 15 2.22 -10.03 -6.02
CA THR A 15 1.07 -9.15 -5.73
C THR A 15 1.51 -7.89 -4.99
N TRP A 16 2.33 -8.04 -3.94
CA TRP A 16 2.86 -6.92 -3.17
C TRP A 16 3.77 -6.01 -4.01
N LEU A 17 4.68 -6.60 -4.81
CA LEU A 17 5.55 -5.86 -5.72
C LEU A 17 4.77 -5.13 -6.79
N GLY A 18 3.82 -5.79 -7.45
CA GLY A 18 2.99 -5.18 -8.49
C GLY A 18 2.20 -3.99 -7.95
N GLN A 19 1.67 -4.10 -6.74
CA GLN A 19 1.03 -3.00 -6.04
C GLN A 19 2.00 -1.85 -5.74
N LEU A 20 3.17 -2.14 -5.16
CA LEU A 20 4.19 -1.13 -4.83
C LEU A 20 4.66 -0.37 -6.08
N VAL A 21 4.96 -1.09 -7.17
CA VAL A 21 5.33 -0.49 -8.45
C VAL A 21 4.19 0.35 -9.00
N GLY A 22 2.95 -0.15 -8.94
CA GLY A 22 1.76 0.58 -9.35
C GLY A 22 1.62 1.93 -8.61
N THR A 23 1.82 1.94 -7.30
CA THR A 23 1.83 3.17 -6.47
C THR A 23 2.88 4.18 -6.98
N MET A 24 4.11 3.72 -7.25
CA MET A 24 5.18 4.60 -7.73
C MET A 24 4.90 5.15 -9.13
N VAL A 25 4.41 4.30 -10.04
CA VAL A 25 4.04 4.70 -11.40
C VAL A 25 2.92 5.73 -11.34
N LEU A 26 1.87 5.48 -10.55
CA LEU A 26 0.77 6.42 -10.38
C LEU A 26 1.26 7.77 -9.84
N ALA A 27 2.16 7.76 -8.85
CA ALA A 27 2.73 8.99 -8.32
C ALA A 27 3.52 9.77 -9.40
N GLY A 28 4.29 9.06 -10.22
CA GLY A 28 5.00 9.64 -11.37
C GLY A 28 4.04 10.26 -12.39
N VAL A 29 2.97 9.56 -12.74
CA VAL A 29 1.93 10.05 -13.68
C VAL A 29 1.27 11.32 -13.15
N VAL A 30 0.88 11.36 -11.87
CA VAL A 30 0.30 12.55 -11.24
C VAL A 30 1.29 13.72 -11.29
N MET A 31 2.56 13.49 -10.96
CA MET A 31 3.58 14.55 -11.02
C MET A 31 3.76 15.11 -12.42
N VAL A 32 3.79 14.25 -13.44
CA VAL A 32 3.89 14.69 -14.85
C VAL A 32 2.65 15.51 -15.23
N PHE A 33 1.45 15.03 -14.91
CA PHE A 33 0.19 15.69 -15.21
C PHE A 33 0.12 17.13 -14.67
N PHE A 34 0.48 17.33 -13.41
CA PHE A 34 0.50 18.67 -12.80
C PHE A 34 1.69 19.52 -13.27
N ARG A 35 2.82 18.90 -13.66
CA ARG A 35 3.97 19.63 -14.22
C ARG A 35 3.71 20.14 -15.64
N THR A 36 2.85 19.47 -16.41
CA THR A 36 2.47 19.88 -17.78
C THR A 36 1.51 21.08 -17.83
N GLY A 37 1.22 21.73 -16.70
CA GLY A 37 0.48 22.99 -16.66
C GLY A 37 -1.03 22.82 -16.53
N ILE A 38 -1.51 21.62 -16.17
CA ILE A 38 -2.91 21.44 -15.75
C ILE A 38 -3.03 22.01 -14.34
N GLU A 39 -3.58 23.22 -14.27
CA GLU A 39 -3.84 23.91 -13.01
C GLU A 39 -5.00 23.21 -12.29
N GLY A 40 -4.88 23.08 -10.96
CA GLY A 40 -5.98 22.60 -10.13
C GLY A 40 -7.22 23.50 -10.24
N TRP A 41 -8.32 23.06 -9.64
CA TRP A 41 -9.56 23.83 -9.63
C TRP A 41 -9.35 25.21 -9.01
N LYS A 42 -9.53 26.26 -9.82
CA LYS A 42 -9.41 27.65 -9.39
C LYS A 42 -10.61 28.08 -8.55
N GLY A 43 -10.37 28.94 -7.56
CA GLY A 43 -11.43 29.57 -6.77
C GLY A 43 -12.01 28.70 -5.65
N ILE A 44 -11.34 27.61 -5.28
CA ILE A 44 -11.74 26.77 -4.15
C ILE A 44 -11.27 27.38 -2.84
N ASP A 45 -12.17 27.38 -1.84
CA ASP A 45 -11.86 27.82 -0.47
C ASP A 45 -10.70 26.98 0.10
N ALA A 46 -9.70 27.68 0.66
CA ALA A 46 -8.52 27.08 1.29
C ALA A 46 -8.87 26.04 2.38
N LYS A 47 -10.08 26.11 2.99
CA LYS A 47 -10.57 25.11 3.94
C LYS A 47 -10.62 23.70 3.34
N TRP A 48 -10.93 23.56 2.06
CA TRP A 48 -10.98 22.25 1.40
C TRP A 48 -9.59 21.62 1.26
N GLN A 49 -8.56 22.43 1.04
CA GLN A 49 -7.17 21.97 1.04
C GLN A 49 -6.78 21.44 2.43
N LEU A 50 -7.11 22.20 3.48
CA LEU A 50 -6.91 21.77 4.87
C LEU A 50 -7.64 20.45 5.19
N TYR A 51 -8.89 20.30 4.75
CA TYR A 51 -9.63 19.06 4.94
C TYR A 51 -9.00 17.88 4.19
N ALA A 52 -8.53 18.06 2.96
CA ALA A 52 -7.80 17.03 2.23
C ALA A 52 -6.51 16.61 2.96
N LEU A 53 -5.79 17.58 3.54
CA LEU A 53 -4.59 17.30 4.33
C LEU A 53 -4.93 16.51 5.60
N TYR A 54 -5.93 16.94 6.37
CA TYR A 54 -6.36 16.22 7.57
C TYR A 54 -6.91 14.83 7.26
N ALA A 55 -7.67 14.68 6.18
CA ALA A 55 -8.15 13.40 5.70
C ALA A 55 -6.98 12.49 5.30
N GLY A 56 -5.94 13.02 4.65
CA GLY A 56 -4.73 12.28 4.32
C GLY A 56 -3.99 11.76 5.56
N VAL A 57 -3.92 12.54 6.64
CA VAL A 57 -3.34 12.10 7.92
C VAL A 57 -4.23 11.06 8.60
N ALA A 58 -5.54 11.32 8.67
CA ALA A 58 -6.50 10.40 9.28
C ALA A 58 -6.57 9.06 8.55
N ALA A 59 -6.37 9.06 7.23
CA ALA A 59 -6.33 7.87 6.38
C ALA A 59 -5.18 6.90 6.71
N ILE A 60 -4.16 7.34 7.45
CA ILE A 60 -3.07 6.46 7.90
C ILE A 60 -3.58 5.46 8.96
N ILE A 61 -4.53 5.88 9.79
CA ILE A 61 -5.06 5.09 10.91
C ILE A 61 -5.62 3.73 10.47
N PRO A 62 -6.57 3.64 9.51
CA PRO A 62 -7.09 2.35 9.09
C PRO A 62 -6.00 1.46 8.47
N ALA A 63 -5.02 2.02 7.75
CA ALA A 63 -3.91 1.26 7.21
C ALA A 63 -3.00 0.68 8.30
N LEU A 64 -2.77 1.41 9.40
CA LEU A 64 -2.01 0.92 10.55
C LEU A 64 -2.79 -0.12 11.37
N LEU A 65 -4.08 0.13 11.61
CA LEU A 65 -4.94 -0.81 12.33
C LEU A 65 -5.08 -2.13 11.57
N TYR A 66 -5.18 -2.08 10.24
CA TYR A 66 -5.29 -3.29 9.43
C TYR A 66 -3.96 -4.05 9.31
N LEU A 67 -2.82 -3.38 9.53
CA LEU A 67 -1.51 -4.00 9.48
C LEU A 67 -1.34 -5.05 10.59
N THR A 68 -1.90 -4.80 11.78
CA THR A 68 -1.83 -5.74 12.90
C THR A 68 -2.54 -7.05 12.56
N ASN A 69 -3.74 -6.97 11.98
CA ASN A 69 -4.50 -8.12 11.50
C ASN A 69 -3.76 -8.87 10.38
N PHE A 70 -3.21 -8.15 9.40
CA PHE A 70 -2.41 -8.76 8.34
C PHE A 70 -1.21 -9.54 8.89
N LYS A 71 -0.48 -8.98 9.86
CA LYS A 71 0.66 -9.66 10.48
C LYS A 71 0.25 -10.92 11.24
N GLN A 72 -0.87 -10.88 11.95
CA GLN A 72 -1.42 -12.08 12.62
C GLN A 72 -1.74 -13.18 11.61
N VAL A 73 -2.44 -12.87 10.51
CA VAL A 73 -2.77 -13.86 9.46
C VAL A 73 -1.49 -14.40 8.78
N LEU A 74 -0.50 -13.54 8.56
CA LEU A 74 0.79 -13.93 8.00
C LEU A 74 1.55 -14.89 8.92
N ASP A 75 1.52 -14.67 10.23
CA ASP A 75 2.17 -15.54 11.21
C ASP A 75 1.45 -16.90 11.33
N VAL A 76 0.11 -16.91 11.23
CA VAL A 76 -0.68 -18.16 11.17
C VAL A 76 -0.36 -18.96 9.90
N ASP A 77 -0.29 -18.33 8.73
CA ASP A 77 0.09 -18.97 7.46
C ASP A 77 1.49 -19.61 7.55
N ARG A 78 2.42 -18.94 8.25
CA ARG A 78 3.77 -19.47 8.48
C ARG A 78 3.78 -20.66 9.43
N ALA A 79 3.07 -20.57 10.55
CA ALA A 79 2.97 -21.69 11.49
C ALA A 79 2.36 -22.92 10.81
N ALA A 80 1.32 -22.71 9.98
CA ALA A 80 0.72 -23.78 9.18
C ALA A 80 1.70 -24.36 8.14
N GLN A 81 2.48 -23.52 7.45
CA GLN A 81 3.52 -23.99 6.52
C GLN A 81 4.59 -24.82 7.23
N GLN A 82 5.04 -24.39 8.41
CA GLN A 82 6.03 -25.14 9.21
C GLN A 82 5.48 -26.49 9.69
N ALA A 83 4.23 -26.52 10.15
CA ALA A 83 3.56 -27.76 10.57
C ALA A 83 3.31 -28.73 9.41
N ASN A 84 3.03 -28.22 8.20
CA ASN A 84 2.70 -29.02 7.02
C ASN A 84 3.90 -29.30 6.10
N GLY A 85 5.13 -29.32 6.64
CA GLY A 85 6.34 -29.66 5.87
C GLY A 85 6.62 -28.71 4.70
N GLY A 86 6.30 -27.43 4.86
CA GLY A 86 6.49 -26.37 3.86
C GLY A 86 5.31 -26.18 2.89
N ARG A 87 4.25 -26.98 2.99
CA ARG A 87 3.06 -26.83 2.14
C ARG A 87 2.12 -25.74 2.68
N PRO A 88 1.78 -24.72 1.88
CA PRO A 88 0.83 -23.69 2.30
C PRO A 88 -0.59 -24.24 2.38
N ASP A 89 -1.33 -23.87 3.42
CA ASP A 89 -2.75 -24.14 3.53
C ASP A 89 -3.54 -23.23 2.56
N PRO A 90 -4.31 -23.78 1.62
CA PRO A 90 -5.03 -23.00 0.63
C PRO A 90 -6.12 -22.10 1.23
N ALA A 91 -6.74 -22.48 2.35
CA ALA A 91 -7.76 -21.68 3.02
C ALA A 91 -7.13 -20.43 3.67
N ILE A 92 -6.04 -20.62 4.40
CA ILE A 92 -5.30 -19.50 5.04
C ILE A 92 -4.69 -18.59 3.96
N ARG A 93 -4.14 -19.16 2.89
CA ARG A 93 -3.57 -18.38 1.77
C ARG A 93 -4.62 -17.48 1.10
N LYS A 94 -5.87 -17.93 0.91
CA LYS A 94 -6.95 -17.09 0.39
C LYS A 94 -7.23 -15.88 1.29
N VAL A 95 -7.27 -16.10 2.61
CA VAL A 95 -7.47 -15.03 3.60
C VAL A 95 -6.30 -14.05 3.56
N LEU A 96 -5.06 -14.55 3.48
CA LEU A 96 -3.85 -13.72 3.43
C LEU A 96 -3.78 -12.87 2.15
N VAL A 97 -4.12 -13.42 0.98
CA VAL A 97 -4.20 -12.66 -0.28
C VAL A 97 -5.26 -11.56 -0.19
N ARG A 98 -6.43 -11.88 0.39
CA ARG A 98 -7.49 -10.88 0.62
C ARG A 98 -7.02 -9.78 1.56
N ALA A 99 -6.36 -10.14 2.67
CA ALA A 99 -5.82 -9.19 3.62
C ALA A 99 -4.74 -8.29 2.98
N LEU A 100 -3.84 -8.86 2.15
CA LEU A 100 -2.86 -8.09 1.40
C LEU A 100 -3.52 -7.10 0.42
N THR A 101 -4.60 -7.53 -0.24
CA THR A 101 -5.33 -6.69 -1.20
C THR A 101 -6.05 -5.53 -0.50
N VAL A 102 -6.77 -5.82 0.58
CA VAL A 102 -7.49 -4.80 1.36
C VAL A 102 -6.52 -3.85 2.05
N GLY A 103 -5.50 -4.38 2.73
CA GLY A 103 -4.44 -3.59 3.35
C GLY A 103 -3.72 -2.71 2.32
N GLY A 104 -3.44 -3.27 1.14
CA GLY A 104 -2.93 -2.51 0.01
C GLY A 104 -3.85 -1.37 -0.43
N ALA A 105 -5.16 -1.60 -0.58
CA ALA A 105 -6.09 -0.53 -0.91
C ALA A 105 -6.11 0.58 0.16
N LEU A 106 -6.07 0.21 1.44
CA LEU A 106 -6.01 1.17 2.55
C LEU A 106 -4.71 2.00 2.54
N CYS A 107 -3.57 1.40 2.15
CA CYS A 107 -2.31 2.12 2.02
C CYS A 107 -2.37 3.25 0.98
N GLU A 108 -3.23 3.18 -0.04
CA GLU A 108 -3.33 4.21 -1.09
C GLU A 108 -4.10 5.45 -0.64
N LEU A 109 -4.82 5.38 0.49
CA LEU A 109 -5.68 6.48 0.92
C LEU A 109 -4.91 7.79 1.17
N PRO A 110 -3.75 7.81 1.89
CA PRO A 110 -2.99 9.04 2.05
C PRO A 110 -2.58 9.66 0.72
N GLN A 111 -2.03 8.88 -0.21
CA GLN A 111 -1.68 9.36 -1.55
C GLN A 111 -2.89 9.88 -2.31
N SER A 112 -4.04 9.19 -2.24
CA SER A 112 -5.29 9.61 -2.88
C SER A 112 -5.77 10.98 -2.36
N PHE A 113 -5.68 11.21 -1.05
CA PHE A 113 -5.97 12.53 -0.46
C PHE A 113 -4.89 13.56 -0.81
N GLY A 114 -3.64 13.16 -1.01
CA GLY A 114 -2.60 14.02 -1.57
C GLY A 114 -2.91 14.48 -3.00
N VAL A 115 -3.44 13.59 -3.84
CA VAL A 115 -3.92 13.94 -5.19
C VAL A 115 -5.10 14.89 -5.10
N LEU A 116 -6.06 14.63 -4.20
CA LEU A 116 -7.18 15.53 -3.96
C LEU A 116 -6.67 16.92 -3.53
N HIS A 117 -5.71 16.99 -2.61
CA HIS A 117 -5.10 18.23 -2.18
C HIS A 117 -4.48 19.01 -3.37
N LEU A 118 -3.77 18.33 -4.27
CA LEU A 118 -3.26 18.94 -5.51
C LEU A 118 -4.36 19.46 -6.42
N LEU A 119 -5.43 18.67 -6.63
CA LEU A 119 -6.58 19.07 -7.45
C LEU A 119 -7.28 20.31 -6.89
N LEU A 120 -7.28 20.49 -5.57
CA LEU A 120 -7.83 21.66 -4.87
C LEU A 120 -6.88 22.87 -4.87
N GLY A 121 -5.77 22.83 -5.61
CA GLY A 121 -4.79 23.92 -5.72
C GLY A 121 -3.74 23.94 -4.62
N GLY A 122 -3.60 22.86 -3.87
CA GLY A 122 -2.61 22.74 -2.81
C GLY A 122 -1.19 22.43 -3.32
N GLU A 123 -0.20 22.63 -2.46
CA GLU A 123 1.22 22.49 -2.83
C GLU A 123 1.66 21.02 -3.02
N THR A 124 2.55 20.81 -4.00
CA THR A 124 3.10 19.49 -4.36
C THR A 124 3.85 18.77 -3.23
N ARG A 125 4.47 19.51 -2.29
CA ARG A 125 5.20 18.91 -1.17
C ARG A 125 4.32 18.01 -0.29
N TRP A 126 3.04 18.34 -0.15
CA TRP A 126 2.11 17.57 0.67
C TRP A 126 1.71 16.27 -0.01
N PHE A 127 1.53 16.29 -1.33
CA PHE A 127 1.34 15.08 -2.13
C PHE A 127 2.56 14.15 -2.07
N LEU A 128 3.77 14.70 -2.19
CA LEU A 128 5.00 13.93 -2.04
C LEU A 128 5.11 13.31 -0.65
N GLY A 129 4.80 14.06 0.40
CA GLY A 129 4.74 13.55 1.77
C GLY A 129 3.75 12.40 1.92
N ALA A 130 2.53 12.56 1.43
CA ALA A 130 1.50 11.53 1.46
C ALA A 130 1.88 10.27 0.65
N THR A 131 2.60 10.46 -0.46
CA THR A 131 3.15 9.36 -1.28
C THR A 131 4.24 8.61 -0.50
N MET A 132 5.16 9.31 0.18
CA MET A 132 6.19 8.67 1.01
C MET A 132 5.57 7.86 2.15
N VAL A 133 4.53 8.39 2.80
CA VAL A 133 3.77 7.66 3.83
C VAL A 133 3.11 6.41 3.23
N THR A 134 2.47 6.54 2.08
CA THR A 134 1.84 5.42 1.36
C THR A 134 2.85 4.31 1.04
N ILE A 135 4.03 4.67 0.54
CA ILE A 135 5.13 3.72 0.29
C ILE A 135 5.60 3.07 1.59
N ALA A 136 5.81 3.83 2.66
CA ALA A 136 6.25 3.30 3.95
C ALA A 136 5.23 2.30 4.53
N LEU A 137 3.94 2.61 4.44
CA LEU A 137 2.86 1.69 4.79
C LEU A 137 2.94 0.44 3.91
N ARG A 138 3.05 0.56 2.59
CA ARG A 138 3.17 -0.58 1.65
C ARG A 138 4.35 -1.49 1.99
N LEU A 139 5.51 -0.91 2.32
CA LEU A 139 6.70 -1.65 2.75
C LEU A 139 6.46 -2.39 4.06
N SER A 140 5.61 -1.87 4.95
CA SER A 140 5.22 -2.53 6.20
C SER A 140 4.36 -3.78 5.96
N TYR A 141 3.54 -3.78 4.90
CA TYR A 141 2.75 -4.94 4.43
C TYR A 141 3.56 -6.01 3.67
N ARG A 142 4.89 -5.89 3.62
CA ARG A 142 5.73 -6.90 2.96
C ARG A 142 5.46 -8.32 3.52
N PRO A 143 5.33 -9.34 2.65
CA PRO A 143 5.06 -10.71 3.07
C PRO A 143 6.33 -11.49 3.51
N PHE A 144 7.49 -10.83 3.60
CA PHE A 144 8.77 -11.48 3.94
C PHE A 144 9.08 -11.51 5.44
N GLU A 145 10.06 -12.33 5.79
CA GLU A 145 10.61 -12.50 7.13
C GLU A 145 11.11 -11.18 7.77
N ARG A 146 11.10 -11.13 9.10
CA ARG A 146 12.27 -10.62 9.83
C ARG A 146 13.22 -11.80 9.86
N LYS A 147 14.36 -11.70 9.16
CA LYS A 147 15.43 -12.70 9.27
C LYS A 147 15.66 -12.96 10.77
N PRO A 148 15.54 -14.20 11.28
CA PRO A 148 15.89 -14.47 12.67
C PRO A 148 17.34 -14.06 12.85
N ARG A 149 17.60 -13.18 13.82
CA ARG A 149 18.94 -12.94 14.34
C ARG A 149 19.25 -14.03 15.35
#